data_AF-B9TGJ4-F1
#
_entry.id   AF-B9TGJ4-F1
#
_cell.length_a   1.000
_cell.length_b   1.000
_cell.length_c   1.000
_cell.angle_alpha   90.00
_cell.angle_beta   90.00
_cell.angle_gamma   90.00
#
_symmetry.space_group_name_H-M   'P 1'
#
loop_
_entity.id
_entity.type
_entity.pdbx_description
1 polymer ?
#
loop_
_entity_poly.entity_id
_entity_poly.type
_entity_poly.pdbx_seq_one_letter_code
_entity_poly.pdbx_strand_id
1 'polypeptide(L)'
;MSTEKEPIPAASNFIRAVIDKDLAENKYASKKWAGSPGDAKHQASGQVDFAKIRTRFPPEPNGYLHIGHAKSIFLNFGLARDYNGVCHLRFDDTNPEKESQ
;
A
#
# COMPACT_ATOMS: atom_id res chain seq x y z
N MET A 1 -19.54 -23.47 -16.81
CA MET A 1 -19.98 -22.06 -16.81
C MET A 1 -19.77 -21.52 -15.42
N SER A 2 -18.69 -20.79 -15.21
CA SER A 2 -18.38 -20.18 -13.92
C SER A 2 -19.37 -19.05 -13.69
N THR A 3 -20.20 -19.18 -12.65
CA THR A 3 -21.19 -18.18 -12.27
C THR A 3 -20.50 -16.85 -12.01
N GLU A 4 -20.83 -15.84 -12.80
CA GLU A 4 -20.48 -14.45 -12.53
C GLU A 4 -20.98 -14.09 -11.12
N LYS A 5 -20.04 -13.77 -10.24
CA LYS A 5 -20.35 -13.36 -8.88
C LYS A 5 -20.96 -11.96 -8.95
N GLU A 6 -22.24 -11.84 -8.63
CA GLU A 6 -22.90 -10.53 -8.51
C GLU A 6 -22.09 -9.60 -7.58
N PRO A 7 -21.95 -8.31 -7.94
CA PRO A 7 -21.19 -7.37 -7.14
C PRO A 7 -21.94 -7.10 -5.84
N ILE A 8 -21.36 -7.54 -4.73
CA ILE A 8 -21.83 -7.20 -3.38
C ILE A 8 -21.81 -5.67 -3.26
N PRO A 9 -22.94 -5.00 -2.96
CA PRO A 9 -22.95 -3.57 -2.69
C PRO A 9 -22.06 -3.32 -1.48
N ALA A 10 -20.92 -2.66 -1.71
CA ALA A 10 -19.92 -2.50 -0.69
C ALA A 10 -20.47 -1.61 0.43
N ALA A 11 -20.68 -2.18 1.62
CA ALA A 11 -20.58 -1.42 2.86
C ALA A 11 -19.32 -0.55 2.76
N SER A 12 -19.47 0.77 2.94
CA SER A 12 -18.48 1.83 2.68
C SER A 12 -17.07 1.45 3.14
N ASN A 13 -16.29 0.80 2.26
CA ASN A 13 -14.87 0.68 2.43
C ASN A 13 -14.29 2.02 1.99
N PHE A 14 -14.34 3.02 2.88
CA PHE A 14 -13.97 4.41 2.56
C PHE A 14 -12.60 4.52 1.89
N ILE A 15 -11.65 3.63 2.23
CA ILE A 15 -10.33 3.55 1.59
C ILE A 15 -10.45 3.27 0.08
N ARG A 16 -11.29 2.30 -0.31
CA ARG A 16 -11.55 2.00 -1.73
C ARG A 16 -12.22 3.17 -2.42
N ALA A 17 -13.22 3.78 -1.79
CA ALA A 17 -13.89 4.95 -2.34
C ALA A 17 -12.93 6.13 -2.58
N VAL A 18 -11.97 6.36 -1.67
CA VAL A 18 -10.93 7.38 -1.84
C VAL A 18 -9.97 7.01 -2.98
N ILE A 19 -9.54 5.74 -3.07
CA ILE A 19 -8.68 5.27 -4.16
C ILE A 19 -9.39 5.45 -5.51
N ASP A 20 -10.63 4.97 -5.62
CA ASP A 20 -11.43 5.04 -6.85
C ASP A 20 -11.60 6.50 -7.32
N LYS A 21 -11.91 7.40 -6.38
CA LYS A 21 -12.00 8.84 -6.65
C LYS A 21 -10.66 9.42 -7.12
N ASP A 22 -9.57 9.19 -6.39
CA ASP A 22 -8.25 9.72 -6.72
C ASP A 22 -7.76 9.19 -8.09
N LEU A 23 -8.10 7.95 -8.45
CA LEU A 23 -7.81 7.36 -9.76
C LEU A 23 -8.69 7.95 -10.87
N ALA A 24 -9.98 8.16 -10.64
CA ALA A 24 -10.88 8.80 -11.59
C ALA A 24 -10.45 10.24 -11.92
N GLU A 25 -9.93 10.96 -10.93
CA GLU A 25 -9.39 12.32 -11.07
C GLU A 25 -7.95 12.35 -11.62
N ASN A 26 -7.31 11.20 -11.86
CA ASN A 26 -5.90 11.08 -12.26
C ASN A 26 -4.93 11.86 -11.34
N LYS A 27 -5.28 11.98 -10.06
CA LYS A 27 -4.64 12.90 -9.10
C LYS A 27 -3.13 12.71 -8.95
N TYR A 28 -2.65 11.48 -9.10
CA TYR A 28 -1.23 11.14 -8.95
C TYR A 28 -0.58 10.69 -10.27
N ALA A 29 -1.16 10.99 -11.43
CA ALA A 29 -0.64 10.55 -12.72
C ALA A 29 0.78 11.05 -13.03
N SER A 30 1.21 12.17 -12.45
CA SER A 30 2.56 12.74 -12.61
C SER A 30 3.51 12.38 -11.46
N LYS A 31 3.06 11.56 -10.50
CA LYS A 31 3.90 11.15 -9.36
C LYS A 31 5.09 10.36 -9.87
N LYS A 32 6.27 10.67 -9.35
CA LYS A 32 7.52 10.00 -9.72
C LYS A 32 7.93 8.95 -8.69
N TRP A 33 8.57 7.89 -9.17
CA TRP A 33 9.20 6.86 -8.35
C TRP A 33 10.64 6.61 -8.83
N ALA A 34 11.60 6.74 -7.92
CA ALA A 34 13.03 6.60 -8.20
C ALA A 34 13.57 5.17 -8.06
N GLY A 35 12.69 4.18 -7.90
CA GLY A 35 13.08 2.76 -7.75
C GLY A 35 13.17 2.32 -6.28
N SER A 36 13.55 3.23 -5.38
CA SER A 36 13.67 2.98 -3.94
C SER A 36 12.91 3.98 -3.07
N PRO A 37 12.60 3.64 -1.81
CA PRO A 37 12.12 4.60 -0.82
C PRO A 37 13.15 5.72 -0.61
N GLY A 38 12.65 6.94 -0.41
CA GLY A 38 13.49 8.12 -0.18
C GLY A 38 12.64 9.39 -0.11
N ASP A 39 13.31 10.52 0.09
CA ASP A 39 12.67 11.83 0.20
C ASP A 39 12.16 12.36 -1.16
N ALA A 40 11.54 13.54 -1.13
CA ALA A 40 11.02 14.16 -2.35
C ALA A 40 12.10 14.44 -3.40
N LYS A 41 13.33 14.76 -2.98
CA LYS A 41 14.46 14.99 -3.90
C LYS A 41 14.86 13.70 -4.60
N HIS A 42 14.95 12.60 -3.86
CA HIS A 42 15.20 11.28 -4.43
C HIS A 42 14.13 10.93 -5.46
N GLN A 43 12.84 11.05 -5.10
CA GLN A 43 11.73 10.74 -6.02
C GLN A 43 11.69 11.65 -7.25
N ALA A 44 12.13 12.90 -7.16
CA ALA A 44 12.15 13.83 -8.29
C ALA A 44 13.05 13.36 -9.45
N SER A 45 14.10 12.60 -9.14
CA SER A 45 14.99 11.96 -10.12
C SER A 45 14.39 10.73 -10.80
N GLY A 46 13.27 10.22 -10.28
CA GLY A 46 12.58 9.04 -10.76
C GLY A 46 11.78 9.27 -12.05
N GLN A 47 11.32 8.15 -12.60
CA GLN A 47 10.37 8.12 -13.71
C GLN A 47 8.94 8.26 -13.17
N VAL A 48 7.98 8.52 -14.06
CA VAL A 48 6.55 8.45 -13.69
C VAL A 48 6.24 7.07 -13.12
N ASP A 49 5.54 7.06 -11.99
CA ASP A 49 5.23 5.86 -11.25
C ASP A 49 4.15 5.05 -11.97
N PHE A 50 4.48 3.80 -12.33
CA PHE A 50 3.52 2.88 -12.96
C PHE A 50 2.51 2.31 -11.96
N ALA A 51 2.82 2.34 -10.65
CA ALA A 51 1.93 1.82 -9.63
C ALA A 51 0.76 2.79 -9.41
N LYS A 52 -0.47 2.33 -9.66
CA LYS A 52 -1.69 3.14 -9.45
C LYS A 52 -1.86 3.59 -8.00
N ILE A 53 -1.50 2.70 -7.07
CA ILE A 53 -1.44 2.99 -5.64
C ILE A 53 -0.16 2.40 -5.03
N ARG A 54 0.27 2.97 -3.91
CA ARG A 54 1.33 2.40 -3.07
C ARG A 54 0.88 2.31 -1.62
N THR A 55 0.84 1.10 -1.09
CA THR A 55 0.54 0.81 0.32
C THR A 55 1.81 0.37 1.05
N ARG A 56 1.74 0.22 2.38
CA ARG A 56 2.84 -0.34 3.15
C ARG A 56 2.32 -1.13 4.34
N PHE A 57 2.99 -2.24 4.66
CA PHE A 57 2.85 -2.92 5.93
C PHE A 57 4.13 -2.69 6.74
N PRO A 58 4.07 -1.89 7.83
CA PRO A 58 5.26 -1.55 8.61
C PRO A 58 5.30 -2.21 9.98
N PRO A 59 5.72 -3.48 10.09
CA PRO A 59 5.88 -4.13 11.39
C PRO A 59 7.14 -3.62 12.11
N GLU A 60 7.11 -3.55 13.44
CA GLU A 60 8.34 -3.43 14.23
C GLU A 60 9.21 -4.69 14.00
N PRO A 61 10.54 -4.56 13.81
CA PRO A 61 11.40 -5.70 13.54
C PRO A 61 11.60 -6.63 14.75
N ASN A 62 11.32 -6.13 15.96
CA ASN A 62 11.66 -6.78 17.22
C ASN A 62 10.54 -7.66 17.81
N GLY A 63 9.41 -7.79 17.12
CA GLY A 63 8.22 -8.50 17.60
C GLY A 63 7.73 -9.57 16.64
N TYR A 64 7.17 -10.66 17.18
CA TYR A 64 6.51 -11.67 16.37
C TYR A 64 5.13 -11.21 15.89
N LEU A 65 4.84 -11.50 14.62
CA LEU A 65 3.51 -11.26 14.08
C LEU A 65 2.49 -12.23 14.70
N HIS A 66 1.45 -11.68 15.33
CA HIS A 66 0.26 -12.42 15.75
C HIS A 66 -0.94 -12.19 14.81
N ILE A 67 -2.05 -12.91 15.04
CA ILE A 67 -3.26 -12.86 14.21
C ILE A 67 -3.86 -11.45 14.03
N GLY A 68 -3.60 -10.53 14.96
CA GLY A 68 -4.03 -9.13 14.84
C GLY A 68 -3.42 -8.44 13.61
N HIS A 69 -2.22 -8.82 13.20
CA HIS A 69 -1.58 -8.28 12.01
C HIS A 69 -2.19 -8.79 10.71
N ALA A 70 -2.88 -9.94 10.73
CA ALA A 70 -3.46 -10.53 9.53
C ALA A 70 -4.38 -9.52 8.81
N LYS A 71 -5.21 -8.78 9.54
CA LYS A 71 -6.08 -7.74 8.95
C LYS A 71 -5.29 -6.66 8.22
N SER A 72 -4.20 -6.18 8.81
CA SER A 72 -3.35 -5.14 8.20
C SER A 72 -2.62 -5.68 6.96
N ILE A 73 -2.14 -6.92 7.02
CA ILE A 73 -1.50 -7.60 5.89
C ILE A 73 -2.50 -7.76 4.74
N PHE A 74 -3.65 -8.37 4.98
CA PHE A 74 -4.67 -8.57 3.95
C PHE A 74 -5.17 -7.25 3.37
N LEU A 75 -5.32 -6.21 4.19
CA LEU A 75 -5.71 -4.89 3.70
C LEU A 75 -4.65 -4.28 2.79
N ASN A 76 -3.39 -4.16 3.25
CA ASN A 76 -2.36 -3.45 2.50
C ASN A 76 -1.93 -4.19 1.23
N PHE A 77 -1.67 -5.50 1.32
CA PHE A 77 -1.29 -6.31 0.17
C PHE A 77 -2.49 -6.59 -0.74
N GLY A 78 -3.67 -6.81 -0.17
CA GLY A 78 -4.90 -7.03 -0.94
C GLY A 78 -5.30 -5.80 -1.77
N LEU A 79 -5.24 -4.59 -1.20
CA LEU A 79 -5.49 -3.37 -1.96
C LEU A 79 -4.48 -3.18 -3.09
N ALA A 80 -3.17 -3.34 -2.80
CA ALA A 80 -2.15 -3.24 -3.84
C ALA A 80 -2.39 -4.22 -4.98
N ARG A 81 -2.75 -5.47 -4.67
CA ARG A 81 -3.11 -6.48 -5.68
C ARG A 81 -4.34 -6.06 -6.48
N ASP A 82 -5.43 -5.72 -5.82
CA ASP A 82 -6.72 -5.44 -6.47
C ASP A 82 -6.67 -4.20 -7.38
N TYR A 83 -5.82 -3.22 -7.06
CA TYR A 83 -5.63 -1.99 -7.84
C TYR A 83 -4.40 -2.00 -8.74
N ASN A 84 -3.71 -3.14 -8.88
CA ASN A 84 -2.50 -3.26 -9.70
C ASN A 84 -1.40 -2.25 -9.28
N GLY A 85 -1.30 -2.02 -7.96
CA GLY A 85 -0.32 -1.17 -7.30
C GLY A 85 0.81 -1.97 -6.64
N VAL A 86 1.51 -1.35 -5.70
CA VAL A 86 2.65 -1.96 -4.98
C VAL A 86 2.47 -1.81 -3.48
N CYS A 87 2.75 -2.87 -2.71
CA CYS A 87 2.81 -2.82 -1.25
C CYS A 87 4.25 -3.01 -0.79
N HIS A 88 4.74 -2.08 0.04
CA HIS A 88 6.07 -2.17 0.65
C HIS A 88 6.00 -2.85 2.01
N LEU A 89 6.84 -3.86 2.24
CA LEU A 89 7.17 -4.34 3.59
C LEU A 89 8.27 -3.43 4.14
N ARG A 90 7.96 -2.58 5.11
CA ARG A 90 8.91 -1.59 5.64
C ARG A 90 9.02 -1.71 7.14
N PHE A 91 10.05 -2.36 7.64
CA PHE A 91 10.30 -2.44 9.08
C PHE A 91 10.29 -1.04 9.71
N ASP A 92 9.64 -0.91 10.86
CA ASP A 92 9.65 0.31 11.66
C ASP A 92 10.76 0.21 12.71
N ASP A 93 11.96 0.59 12.29
CA ASP A 93 13.22 0.57 13.03
C ASP A 93 13.57 1.94 13.64
N THR A 94 12.57 2.81 13.83
CA THR A 94 12.79 4.18 14.30
C THR A 94 13.08 4.29 15.81
N ASN A 95 12.98 3.19 16.56
CA ASN A 95 13.16 3.17 18.01
C ASN A 95 14.44 2.42 18.42
N PRO A 96 15.54 3.14 18.73
CA PRO A 96 16.83 2.55 19.10
C PRO A 96 16.77 1.70 20.38
N GLU A 97 15.83 1.95 21.30
CA GLU A 97 15.77 1.27 22.59
C GLU A 97 15.12 -0.12 22.51
N LYS A 98 14.37 -0.39 21.45
CA LYS A 98 13.67 -1.66 21.25
C LYS A 98 14.34 -2.58 20.24
N GLU A 99 15.39 -2.12 19.55
CA GLU A 99 16.14 -2.93 18.60
C GLU A 99 16.83 -4.11 19.31
N SER A 100 16.30 -5.31 19.09
CA SER A 100 17.02 -6.55 19.38
C SER A 100 17.84 -6.88 18.15
N GLN A 101 19.17 -6.83 18.28
CA GLN A 101 20.09 -7.53 17.39
C GLN A 101 19.86 -9.04 17.50
#